data_AF-W8JLX5-F1
#
_entry.id   AF-W8JLX5-F1
#
_cell.length_a   1.000
_cell.length_b   1.000
_cell.length_c   1.000
_cell.angle_alpha   90.00
_cell.angle_beta   90.00
_cell.angle_gamma   90.00
#
_symmetry.space_group_name_H-M   'P 1'
#
loop_
_entity.id
_entity.type
_entity.pdbx_description
1 polymer ?
#
loop_
_entity_poly.entity_id
_entity_poly.type
_entity_poly.pdbx_seq_one_letter_code
_entity_poly.pdbx_strand_id
1 'polypeptide(L)'
;MFKLLKNLFLLALCIIIYFWIRKESIVEQWLSAKLHTQVSIGRISPRTSGIKIRYLCIHNPMPSERFPYAMEIEYVNLRFSLLSMFLSKKIEISDLLIHGANFTIFPCDNHSSKTNWFLLWKNFTPQSKETHPIFSSCSSKLDNIPVLIKRCLFINTRIHGIKQNNKEITYLPVPSLEFHSNVSKHNPLPDLSTALTSLLYLAVEESLCHVNLSGDVVQSLSQQAHTYFTSSYPIVKDYETPEIVGAQKSTEEILGFVRELFFH
;
A
#
# COMPACT_ATOMS: atom_id res chain seq x y z
N MET A 1 -20.89 -24.43 -37.00
CA MET A 1 -20.36 -23.21 -36.38
C MET A 1 -21.31 -22.55 -35.36
N PHE A 2 -22.61 -22.38 -35.66
CA PHE A 2 -23.54 -21.66 -34.77
C PHE A 2 -23.71 -22.27 -33.37
N LYS A 3 -23.78 -23.61 -33.26
CA LYS A 3 -23.84 -24.32 -31.96
C LYS A 3 -22.57 -24.11 -31.12
N LEU A 4 -21.41 -24.08 -31.76
CA LEU A 4 -20.12 -23.89 -31.09
C LEU A 4 -19.98 -22.46 -30.56
N LEU A 5 -20.40 -21.47 -31.36
CA LEU A 5 -20.43 -20.06 -30.95
C LEU A 5 -21.39 -19.82 -29.78
N LYS A 6 -22.60 -20.42 -29.82
CA LYS A 6 -23.57 -20.35 -28.73
C LYS A 6 -23.03 -20.93 -27.43
N ASN A 7 -22.33 -22.07 -27.50
CA ASN A 7 -21.73 -22.70 -26.32
C ASN A 7 -20.58 -21.86 -25.74
N LEU A 8 -19.75 -21.25 -26.60
CA LEU A 8 -18.69 -20.32 -26.19
C LEU A 8 -19.26 -19.07 -25.51
N PHE A 9 -20.33 -18.50 -26.06
CA PHE A 9 -20.99 -17.35 -25.47
C PHE A 9 -21.59 -17.68 -24.09
N LEU A 10 -22.25 -18.84 -23.98
CA LEU A 10 -22.81 -19.30 -22.71
C LEU A 10 -21.72 -19.55 -21.67
N LEU A 11 -20.60 -20.15 -22.07
CA LEU A 11 -19.44 -20.35 -21.21
C LEU A 11 -18.86 -19.02 -20.72
N ALA A 12 -18.66 -18.06 -21.62
CA ALA A 12 -18.19 -16.72 -21.27
C ALA A 12 -19.14 -16.01 -20.30
N LEU A 13 -20.45 -16.11 -20.54
CA LEU A 13 -21.48 -15.57 -19.64
C LEU A 13 -21.38 -16.20 -18.24
N CYS A 14 -21.27 -17.53 -18.15
CA CYS A 14 -21.10 -18.24 -16.89
C CYS A 14 -19.85 -17.80 -16.13
N ILE A 15 -18.72 -17.59 -16.83
CA ILE A 15 -17.48 -17.10 -16.23
C ILE A 15 -17.65 -15.68 -15.69
N ILE A 16 -18.29 -14.78 -16.45
CA ILE A 16 -18.54 -13.41 -16.02
C ILE A 16 -19.45 -13.38 -14.79
N ILE A 17 -20.52 -14.17 -14.78
CA ILE A 17 -21.44 -14.29 -13.63
C ILE A 17 -20.71 -14.83 -12.41
N TYR A 18 -19.91 -15.89 -12.58
CA TYR A 18 -19.11 -16.46 -11.50
C TYR A 18 -18.16 -15.43 -10.90
N PHE A 19 -17.41 -14.70 -11.74
CA PHE A 19 -16.51 -13.65 -11.28
C PHE A 19 -17.26 -12.52 -10.58
N TRP A 20 -18.44 -12.13 -11.10
CA TRP A 20 -19.26 -11.08 -10.49
C TRP A 20 -19.70 -11.42 -9.06
N ILE A 21 -20.04 -12.69 -8.82
CA ILE A 21 -20.47 -13.20 -7.51
C ILE A 21 -19.28 -13.38 -6.56
N ARG A 22 -18.10 -13.78 -7.07
CA ARG A 22 -16.94 -14.16 -6.25
C ARG A 22 -15.83 -13.12 -6.15
N LYS A 23 -15.92 -11.99 -6.85
CA LYS A 23 -14.85 -10.96 -6.92
C LYS A 23 -14.33 -10.53 -5.55
N GLU A 24 -15.19 -10.33 -4.54
CA GLU A 24 -14.76 -9.96 -3.18
C GLU A 24 -13.86 -11.06 -2.60
N SER A 25 -14.35 -12.30 -2.53
CA SER A 25 -13.59 -13.44 -1.98
C SER A 25 -12.29 -13.72 -2.73
N ILE A 26 -12.27 -13.52 -4.05
CA ILE A 26 -11.06 -13.70 -4.87
C ILE A 26 -9.99 -12.66 -4.47
N VAL A 27 -10.39 -11.40 -4.32
CA VAL A 27 -9.46 -10.33 -3.94
C VAL A 27 -9.03 -10.48 -2.48
N GLU A 28 -9.92 -10.88 -1.57
CA GLU A 28 -9.58 -11.21 -0.17
C GLU A 28 -8.53 -12.31 -0.10
N GLN A 29 -8.73 -13.42 -0.81
CA GLN A 29 -7.79 -14.54 -0.83
C GLN A 29 -6.44 -14.14 -1.42
N TRP A 30 -6.45 -13.38 -2.53
CA TRP A 30 -5.22 -12.90 -3.16
C TRP A 30 -4.45 -11.95 -2.24
N LEU A 31 -5.11 -10.95 -1.65
CA LEU A 31 -4.46 -10.03 -0.70
C LEU A 31 -4.00 -10.75 0.56
N SER A 32 -4.78 -11.68 1.10
CA SER A 32 -4.41 -12.44 2.29
C SER A 32 -3.17 -13.30 2.03
N ALA A 33 -3.07 -13.91 0.85
CA ALA A 33 -1.90 -14.67 0.45
C ALA A 33 -0.66 -13.78 0.27
N LYS A 34 -0.81 -12.59 -0.32
CA LYS A 34 0.31 -11.64 -0.51
C LYS A 34 0.75 -10.99 0.80
N LEU A 35 -0.17 -10.74 1.72
CA LEU A 35 0.13 -10.08 2.99
C LEU A 35 0.45 -11.05 4.14
N HIS A 36 0.29 -12.35 3.93
CA HIS A 36 0.43 -13.38 4.96
C HIS A 36 -0.39 -13.10 6.23
N THR A 37 -1.52 -12.42 6.07
CA THR A 37 -2.49 -12.13 7.15
C THR A 37 -3.90 -12.11 6.57
N GLN A 38 -4.91 -12.31 7.40
CA GLN A 38 -6.30 -12.29 6.95
C GLN A 38 -6.71 -10.90 6.50
N VAL A 39 -7.28 -10.81 5.30
CA VAL A 39 -7.85 -9.58 4.73
C VAL A 39 -9.34 -9.78 4.51
N SER A 40 -10.13 -8.78 4.90
CA SER A 40 -11.56 -8.74 4.64
C SER A 40 -11.93 -7.54 3.78
N ILE A 41 -12.86 -7.76 2.85
CA ILE A 41 -13.33 -6.78 1.87
C ILE A 41 -14.86 -6.80 1.86
N GLY A 42 -15.47 -5.65 2.12
CA GLY A 42 -16.93 -5.54 2.16
C GLY A 42 -17.57 -5.60 0.78
N ARG A 43 -17.27 -4.64 -0.09
CA ARG A 43 -17.88 -4.59 -1.44
C ARG A 43 -16.95 -4.01 -2.48
N ILE A 44 -16.85 -4.68 -3.62
CA ILE A 44 -16.14 -4.18 -4.81
C ILE A 44 -17.17 -3.72 -5.84
N SER A 45 -17.12 -2.44 -6.20
CA SER A 45 -18.00 -1.83 -7.20
C SER A 45 -17.17 -1.37 -8.39
N PRO A 46 -17.11 -2.15 -9.48
CA PRO A 46 -16.46 -1.72 -10.71
C PRO A 46 -17.24 -0.55 -11.32
N ARG A 47 -16.50 0.39 -11.91
CA ARG A 47 -17.00 1.57 -12.62
C ARG A 47 -16.32 1.62 -13.99
N THR A 48 -16.90 2.38 -14.91
CA THR A 48 -16.35 2.54 -16.27
C THR A 48 -14.93 3.11 -16.27
N SER A 49 -14.60 3.96 -15.30
CA SER A 49 -13.31 4.64 -15.17
C SER A 49 -12.56 4.30 -13.87
N GLY A 50 -12.84 3.13 -13.27
CA GLY A 50 -12.20 2.77 -12.01
C GLY A 50 -12.88 1.67 -11.21
N ILE A 51 -12.42 1.46 -9.99
CA ILE A 51 -12.98 0.51 -9.02
C ILE A 51 -13.14 1.22 -7.68
N LYS A 52 -14.31 1.07 -7.05
CA LYS A 52 -14.52 1.47 -5.65
C LYS A 52 -14.60 0.24 -4.76
N ILE A 53 -13.71 0.13 -3.79
CA ILE A 53 -13.76 -0.88 -2.73
C ILE A 53 -14.30 -0.20 -1.48
N ARG A 54 -15.25 -0.84 -0.79
CA ARG A 54 -15.77 -0.37 0.51
C ARG A 54 -15.37 -1.38 1.57
N TYR A 55 -14.93 -0.87 2.71
CA TYR A 55 -14.48 -1.62 3.88
C TYR A 55 -13.37 -2.60 3.51
N LEU A 56 -12.11 -2.19 3.68
CA LEU A 56 -10.95 -3.07 3.57
C LEU A 56 -10.29 -3.13 4.93
N CYS A 57 -10.17 -4.33 5.49
CA CYS A 57 -9.55 -4.55 6.80
C CYS A 57 -8.40 -5.54 6.67
N ILE A 58 -7.23 -5.19 7.20
CA ILE A 58 -6.10 -6.09 7.42
C ILE A 58 -6.15 -6.50 8.89
N HIS A 59 -6.26 -7.80 9.16
CA HIS A 59 -6.28 -8.30 10.53
C HIS A 59 -4.90 -8.23 11.17
N ASN A 60 -4.89 -8.04 12.49
CA ASN A 60 -3.66 -8.19 13.25
C ASN A 60 -3.20 -9.66 13.25
N PRO A 61 -1.89 -9.93 13.13
CA PRO A 61 -1.36 -11.29 13.26
C PRO A 61 -1.57 -11.84 14.68
N MET A 62 -1.64 -10.96 15.67
CA MET A 62 -2.03 -11.25 17.06
C MET A 62 -3.29 -10.44 17.39
N PRO A 63 -4.49 -10.92 17.03
CA PRO A 63 -5.71 -10.17 17.26
C PRO A 63 -6.01 -10.11 18.76
N SER A 64 -6.46 -8.94 19.22
CA SER A 64 -7.02 -8.76 20.56
C SER A 64 -8.47 -8.27 20.44
N GLU A 65 -9.28 -8.47 21.47
CA GLU A 65 -10.66 -7.98 21.48
C GLU A 65 -10.73 -6.45 21.27
N ARG A 66 -9.74 -5.71 21.79
CA ARG A 66 -9.65 -4.26 21.63
C ARG A 66 -9.16 -3.84 20.25
N PHE A 67 -8.26 -4.63 19.64
CA PHE A 67 -7.59 -4.30 18.38
C PHE A 67 -7.60 -5.51 17.44
N PRO A 68 -8.74 -5.81 16.79
CA PRO A 68 -8.84 -6.93 15.84
C PRO A 68 -8.09 -6.65 14.53
N TYR A 69 -7.98 -5.39 14.13
CA TYR A 69 -7.43 -4.97 12.83
C TYR A 69 -6.15 -4.16 12.96
N ALA A 70 -5.16 -4.46 12.11
CA ALA A 70 -3.95 -3.66 11.95
C ALA A 70 -4.26 -2.38 11.17
N MET A 71 -5.07 -2.50 10.11
CA MET A 71 -5.53 -1.40 9.29
C MET A 71 -6.99 -1.60 8.91
N GLU A 72 -7.78 -0.53 8.99
CA GLU A 72 -9.15 -0.46 8.50
C GLU A 72 -9.31 0.71 7.56
N ILE A 73 -9.98 0.52 6.43
CA ILE A 73 -10.23 1.56 5.44
C ILE A 73 -11.72 1.60 5.12
N GLU A 74 -12.34 2.78 5.25
CA GLU A 74 -13.75 2.97 4.90
C GLU A 74 -14.01 2.74 3.41
N TYR A 75 -13.20 3.34 2.54
CA TYR A 75 -13.24 3.06 1.10
C TYR A 75 -11.95 3.38 0.35
N VAL A 76 -11.68 2.59 -0.68
CA VAL A 76 -10.61 2.80 -1.66
C VAL A 76 -11.24 3.11 -3.01
N ASN A 77 -10.71 4.10 -3.72
CA ASN A 77 -11.14 4.48 -5.05
C ASN A 77 -9.94 4.46 -6.00
N LEU A 78 -9.93 3.49 -6.90
CA LEU A 78 -8.92 3.33 -7.94
C LEU A 78 -9.44 3.97 -9.22
N ARG A 79 -8.70 4.93 -9.77
CA ARG A 79 -9.03 5.57 -11.04
C ARG A 79 -8.06 5.11 -12.12
N PHE A 80 -8.59 4.52 -13.18
CA PHE A 80 -7.82 4.08 -14.33
C PHE A 80 -8.66 4.19 -15.61
N SER A 81 -7.98 4.23 -16.76
CA SER A 81 -8.61 4.15 -18.07
C SER A 81 -8.37 2.75 -18.65
N LEU A 82 -9.45 1.99 -18.85
CA LEU A 82 -9.36 0.66 -19.47
C LEU A 82 -8.70 0.76 -20.86
N LEU A 83 -9.05 1.79 -21.64
CA LEU A 83 -8.48 2.04 -22.96
C LEU A 83 -6.96 2.23 -22.90
N SER A 84 -6.44 2.99 -21.92
CA SER A 84 -5.00 3.20 -21.80
C SER A 84 -4.28 1.92 -21.34
N MET A 85 -4.89 1.12 -20.46
CA MET A 85 -4.34 -0.17 -20.03
C MET A 85 -4.23 -1.17 -21.18
N PHE A 86 -5.26 -1.29 -22.02
CA PHE A 86 -5.23 -2.19 -23.18
C PHE A 86 -4.13 -1.83 -24.18
N LEU A 87 -3.87 -0.54 -24.39
CA LEU A 87 -2.87 -0.06 -25.35
C LEU A 87 -1.43 -0.15 -24.82
N SER A 88 -1.22 0.05 -23.52
CA SER A 88 0.11 0.26 -22.94
C SER A 88 0.81 -1.00 -22.44
N LYS A 89 0.16 -2.17 -22.49
CA LYS A 89 0.65 -3.45 -21.93
C LYS A 89 1.09 -3.36 -20.45
N LYS A 90 0.66 -2.32 -19.75
CA LYS A 90 0.93 -2.06 -18.33
C LYS A 90 -0.36 -1.62 -17.65
N ILE A 91 -0.42 -1.80 -16.34
CA ILE A 91 -1.54 -1.34 -15.52
C ILE A 91 -1.22 0.10 -15.12
N GLU A 92 -1.97 1.06 -15.65
CA GLU A 92 -1.81 2.48 -15.32
C GLU A 92 -2.96 2.96 -14.42
N ILE A 93 -2.61 3.26 -13.16
CA ILE A 93 -3.52 3.81 -12.16
C ILE A 93 -3.18 5.30 -12.00
N SER A 94 -4.14 6.15 -12.34
CA SER A 94 -3.98 7.61 -12.23
C SER A 94 -4.02 8.08 -10.78
N ASP A 95 -5.05 7.65 -10.04
CA ASP A 95 -5.22 7.96 -8.62
C ASP A 95 -5.62 6.69 -7.86
N LEU A 96 -4.93 6.43 -6.77
CA LEU A 96 -5.35 5.51 -5.71
C LEU A 96 -5.74 6.34 -4.49
N LEU A 97 -7.03 6.52 -4.26
CA LEU A 97 -7.54 7.33 -3.14
C LEU A 97 -8.01 6.41 -2.01
N ILE A 98 -7.43 6.55 -0.84
CA ILE A 98 -7.74 5.77 0.35
C ILE A 98 -8.36 6.71 1.37
N HIS A 99 -9.60 6.44 1.78
CA HIS A 99 -10.34 7.34 2.67
C HIS A 99 -10.66 6.66 4.00
N GLY A 100 -10.45 7.41 5.08
CA GLY A 100 -10.76 6.95 6.44
C GLY A 100 -9.91 5.75 6.84
N ALA A 101 -8.60 5.83 6.60
CA ALA A 101 -7.66 4.79 7.01
C ALA A 101 -7.39 4.89 8.51
N ASN A 102 -7.70 3.86 9.29
CA ASN A 102 -7.34 3.74 10.69
C ASN A 102 -6.16 2.76 10.81
N PHE A 103 -5.01 3.24 11.25
CA PHE A 103 -3.86 2.42 11.59
C PHE A 103 -3.84 2.14 13.08
N THR A 104 -3.70 0.87 13.44
CA THR A 104 -3.59 0.41 14.81
C THR A 104 -2.16 0.02 15.11
N ILE A 105 -1.60 0.56 16.19
CA ILE A 105 -0.22 0.33 16.60
C ILE A 105 -0.21 -0.13 18.06
N PHE A 106 0.38 -1.29 18.34
CA PHE A 106 0.61 -1.76 19.71
C PHE A 106 1.90 -2.57 19.82
N PRO A 107 2.59 -2.53 20.98
CA PRO A 107 3.79 -3.32 21.21
C PRO A 107 3.48 -4.81 21.24
N CYS A 108 4.35 -5.63 20.61
CA CYS A 108 4.22 -7.09 20.68
C CYS A 108 4.71 -7.66 22.01
N ASP A 109 5.73 -7.03 22.60
CA ASP A 109 6.29 -7.40 23.91
C ASP A 109 6.59 -6.15 24.72
N ASN A 110 6.44 -6.24 26.05
CA ASN A 110 6.75 -5.14 26.97
C ASN A 110 8.23 -4.71 26.96
N HIS A 111 9.12 -5.54 26.41
CA HIS A 111 10.56 -5.32 26.40
C HIS A 111 11.14 -4.99 25.01
N SER A 112 10.37 -5.13 23.93
CA SER A 112 10.85 -4.89 22.57
C SER A 112 10.19 -3.66 21.97
N SER A 113 10.95 -2.85 21.21
CA SER A 113 10.42 -1.68 20.47
C SER A 113 9.41 -2.05 19.40
N LYS A 114 9.29 -3.35 19.09
CA LYS A 114 8.57 -3.91 17.95
C LYS A 114 7.07 -3.88 18.17
N THR A 115 6.37 -3.34 17.18
CA THR A 115 4.91 -3.29 17.10
C THR A 115 4.34 -4.44 16.27
N ASN A 116 3.02 -4.56 16.28
CA ASN A 116 2.26 -5.47 15.42
C ASN A 116 2.65 -5.38 13.94
N TRP A 117 3.02 -4.21 13.44
CA TRP A 117 3.46 -4.01 12.07
C TRP A 117 4.81 -4.67 11.76
N PHE A 118 5.73 -4.73 12.72
CA PHE A 118 6.99 -5.44 12.56
C PHE A 118 6.76 -6.93 12.26
N LEU A 119 5.77 -7.56 12.91
CA LEU A 119 5.42 -8.97 12.65
C LEU A 119 4.90 -9.18 11.22
N LEU A 120 4.13 -8.22 10.69
CA LEU A 120 3.69 -8.25 9.30
C LEU A 120 4.89 -8.15 8.34
N TRP A 121 5.83 -7.24 8.62
CA TRP A 121 7.01 -6.99 7.78
C TRP A 121 8.03 -8.13 7.77
N LYS A 122 8.12 -8.92 8.84
CA LYS A 122 9.01 -10.09 8.90
C LYS A 122 8.80 -11.08 7.75
N ASN A 123 7.59 -11.14 7.18
CA ASN A 123 7.26 -12.03 6.07
C ASN A 123 7.72 -11.49 4.70
N PHE A 124 8.08 -10.21 4.61
CA PHE A 124 8.50 -9.56 3.36
C PHE A 124 10.01 -9.31 3.31
N THR A 125 10.68 -9.32 4.45
CA THR A 125 12.14 -9.35 4.47
C THR A 125 12.63 -10.70 3.98
N PRO A 126 13.51 -10.77 2.97
CA PRO A 126 14.08 -12.04 2.55
C PRO A 126 14.90 -12.60 3.72
N GLN A 127 14.36 -13.60 4.43
CA GLN A 127 15.16 -14.40 5.33
C GLN A 127 16.23 -15.08 4.48
N SER A 128 17.49 -14.96 4.90
CA SER A 128 18.60 -15.62 4.25
C SER A 128 18.28 -17.12 4.11
N LYS A 129 18.10 -17.57 2.87
CA LYS A 129 18.16 -18.96 2.41
C LYS A 129 17.88 -20.02 3.49
N GLU A 130 16.63 -20.39 3.71
CA GLU A 130 16.31 -21.77 4.08
C GLU A 130 15.12 -22.29 3.27
N THR A 131 15.39 -23.44 2.66
CA THR A 131 14.65 -24.14 1.63
C THR A 131 13.35 -24.71 2.17
N HIS A 132 12.18 -24.17 1.83
CA HIS A 132 10.92 -24.92 1.75
C HIS A 132 9.92 -24.23 0.82
N PRO A 133 9.67 -24.74 -0.41
CA PRO A 133 8.57 -24.27 -1.24
C PRO A 133 7.34 -25.10 -0.88
N ILE A 134 6.60 -24.67 0.13
CA ILE A 134 5.26 -25.22 0.40
C ILE A 134 4.33 -24.01 0.32
N PHE A 135 3.45 -24.00 -0.69
CA PHE A 135 2.57 -22.90 -1.12
C PHE A 135 3.12 -21.92 -2.18
N SER A 136 3.75 -22.44 -3.25
CA SER A 136 3.74 -21.76 -4.55
C SER A 136 2.54 -22.22 -5.40
N SER A 137 1.35 -21.68 -5.14
CA SER A 137 0.19 -22.00 -5.99
C SER A 137 -0.76 -20.82 -6.17
N CYS A 138 -0.26 -19.75 -6.78
CA CYS A 138 -0.96 -18.93 -7.78
C CYS A 138 -0.08 -17.75 -8.21
N SER A 139 1.06 -17.98 -8.86
CA SER A 139 1.68 -16.91 -9.65
C SER A 139 0.92 -16.79 -10.97
N SER A 140 -0.19 -16.07 -10.93
CA SER A 140 -0.93 -15.78 -12.16
C SER A 140 -0.03 -14.93 -13.08
N LYS A 141 -0.11 -15.09 -14.41
CA LYS A 141 0.63 -14.23 -15.36
C LYS A 141 0.34 -12.73 -15.18
N LEU A 142 -0.74 -12.38 -14.47
CA LEU A 142 -1.10 -11.01 -14.10
C LEU A 142 -0.18 -10.42 -13.02
N ASP A 143 0.45 -11.26 -12.18
CA ASP A 143 1.38 -10.82 -11.14
C ASP A 143 2.68 -10.24 -11.73
N ASN A 144 3.00 -10.49 -13.01
CA ASN A 144 4.21 -9.95 -13.64
C ASN A 144 3.94 -8.71 -14.52
N ILE A 145 2.70 -8.21 -14.54
CA ILE A 145 2.36 -7.03 -15.36
C ILE A 145 2.90 -5.78 -14.67
N PRO A 146 3.71 -4.96 -15.35
CA PRO A 146 4.23 -3.72 -14.76
C PRO A 146 3.07 -2.78 -14.41
N VAL A 147 3.16 -2.17 -13.23
CA VAL A 147 2.16 -1.26 -12.70
C VAL A 147 2.77 0.12 -12.49
N LEU A 148 2.05 1.14 -12.95
CA LEU A 148 2.35 2.54 -12.69
C LEU A 148 1.19 3.16 -11.91
N ILE A 149 1.43 3.49 -10.64
CA ILE A 149 0.46 4.22 -9.79
C ILE A 149 0.93 5.66 -9.67
N LYS A 150 0.40 6.58 -10.48
CA LYS A 150 0.92 7.96 -10.54
C LYS A 150 0.85 8.68 -9.20
N ARG A 151 -0.28 8.51 -8.50
CA ARG A 151 -0.53 9.11 -7.19
C ARG A 151 -1.32 8.16 -6.29
N CYS A 152 -0.90 8.05 -5.04
CA CYS A 152 -1.65 7.45 -3.94
C CYS A 152 -1.89 8.52 -2.88
N LEU A 153 -3.13 8.67 -2.42
CA LEU A 153 -3.51 9.68 -1.45
C LEU A 153 -4.39 9.05 -0.37
N PHE A 154 -3.91 9.07 0.87
CA PHE A 154 -4.70 8.77 2.05
C PHE A 154 -5.33 10.06 2.57
N ILE A 155 -6.63 10.02 2.85
CA ILE A 155 -7.43 11.16 3.29
C ILE A 155 -8.09 10.80 4.61
N ASN A 156 -8.00 11.69 5.61
CA ASN A 156 -8.57 11.50 6.93
C ASN A 156 -8.05 10.19 7.57
N THR A 157 -6.72 10.06 7.58
CA THR A 157 -6.03 8.97 8.25
C THR A 157 -6.08 9.18 9.75
N ARG A 158 -6.20 8.11 10.52
CA ARG A 158 -6.18 8.13 11.99
C ARG A 158 -5.22 7.07 12.50
N ILE A 159 -4.46 7.41 13.51
CA ILE A 159 -3.52 6.49 14.14
C ILE A 159 -3.94 6.31 15.59
N HIS A 160 -4.06 5.07 16.05
CA HIS A 160 -4.48 4.77 17.41
C HIS A 160 -3.82 3.49 17.91
N GLY A 161 -3.95 3.23 19.22
CA GLY A 161 -3.43 2.02 19.85
C GLY A 161 -2.68 2.33 21.15
N ILE A 162 -1.58 1.61 21.42
CA ILE A 162 -0.86 1.66 22.70
C ILE A 162 0.64 1.76 22.42
N LYS A 163 1.36 2.62 23.16
CA LYS A 163 2.84 2.65 23.15
C LYS A 163 3.42 1.71 24.20
N GLN A 164 4.70 1.36 24.09
CA GLN A 164 5.42 0.47 25.03
C GLN A 164 5.21 0.81 26.53
N ASN A 165 5.04 2.08 26.88
CA ASN A 165 4.82 2.53 28.27
C ASN A 165 3.34 2.39 28.72
N ASN A 166 2.54 1.55 28.06
CA ASN A 166 1.07 1.48 28.20
C ASN A 166 0.33 2.81 28.02
N LYS A 167 0.99 3.82 27.44
CA LYS A 167 0.35 5.09 27.10
C LYS A 167 -0.49 4.90 25.86
N GLU A 168 -1.77 5.21 25.96
CA GLU A 168 -2.69 5.15 24.82
C GLU A 168 -2.30 6.20 23.77
N ILE A 169 -2.29 5.78 22.51
CA ILE A 169 -2.26 6.67 21.36
C ILE A 169 -3.73 7.01 21.09
N THR A 170 -4.20 8.10 21.69
CA THR A 170 -5.55 8.60 21.44
C THR A 170 -5.63 9.11 20.00
N TYR A 171 -6.55 8.55 19.20
CA TYR A 171 -6.85 8.87 17.80
C TYR A 171 -6.14 10.11 17.25
N LEU A 172 -4.89 9.95 16.81
CA LEU A 172 -4.10 11.01 16.22
C LEU A 172 -4.56 11.19 14.77
N PRO A 173 -5.20 12.32 14.42
CA PRO A 173 -5.61 12.57 13.05
C PRO A 173 -4.38 12.96 12.22
N VAL A 174 -4.22 12.28 11.09
CA VAL A 174 -3.27 12.64 10.03
C VAL A 174 -4.09 13.01 8.80
N PRO A 175 -4.21 14.32 8.47
CA PRO A 175 -5.21 14.78 7.51
C PRO A 175 -4.97 14.21 6.10
N SER A 176 -3.71 14.05 5.71
CA SER A 176 -3.34 13.47 4.41
C SER A 176 -1.96 12.85 4.42
N LEU A 177 -1.82 11.70 3.75
CA LEU A 177 -0.53 11.13 3.33
C LEU A 177 -0.55 11.00 1.81
N GLU A 178 0.44 11.57 1.12
CA GLU A 178 0.45 11.62 -0.34
C GLU A 178 1.77 11.05 -0.89
N PHE A 179 1.65 10.09 -1.79
CA PHE A 179 2.76 9.41 -2.43
C PHE A 179 2.65 9.49 -3.95
N HIS A 180 3.75 9.80 -4.60
CA HIS A 180 3.85 9.88 -6.06
C HIS A 180 4.78 8.80 -6.59
N SER A 181 4.51 8.27 -7.78
CA SER A 181 5.45 7.35 -8.40
C SER A 181 6.75 8.05 -8.77
N ASN A 182 7.86 7.48 -8.34
CA ASN A 182 9.21 7.86 -8.73
C ASN A 182 9.57 7.18 -10.06
N VAL A 183 9.20 7.81 -11.18
CA VAL A 183 9.49 7.26 -12.52
C VAL A 183 10.89 7.68 -12.95
N SER A 184 11.92 7.02 -12.41
CA SER A 184 13.27 7.12 -12.96
C SER A 184 13.38 6.26 -14.23
N LYS A 185 14.00 6.79 -15.30
CA LYS A 185 14.21 6.08 -16.57
C LYS A 185 15.01 4.78 -16.42
N HIS A 186 15.73 4.61 -15.32
CA HIS A 186 16.63 3.47 -15.08
C HIS A 186 16.00 2.33 -14.27
N ASN A 187 14.87 2.58 -13.59
CA ASN A 187 14.24 1.57 -12.75
C ASN A 187 13.08 0.89 -13.49
N PRO A 188 13.02 -0.45 -13.52
CA PRO A 188 11.84 -1.14 -14.04
C PRO A 188 10.63 -0.82 -13.16
N LEU A 189 9.44 -0.76 -13.78
CA LEU A 189 8.20 -0.60 -13.03
C LEU A 189 7.96 -1.82 -12.14
N PRO A 190 7.45 -1.62 -10.91
CA PRO A 190 7.11 -2.73 -10.03
C PRO A 190 5.91 -3.51 -10.58
N ASP A 191 5.78 -4.75 -10.15
CA ASP A 191 4.52 -5.47 -10.30
C ASP A 191 3.46 -4.96 -9.30
N LEU A 192 2.22 -5.46 -9.42
CA LEU A 192 1.11 -5.02 -8.58
C LEU A 192 1.34 -5.32 -7.10
N SER A 193 1.92 -6.48 -6.80
CA SER A 193 2.18 -6.91 -5.42
C SER A 193 3.19 -5.98 -4.76
N THR A 194 4.31 -5.73 -5.44
CA THR A 194 5.40 -4.88 -4.98
C THR A 194 4.93 -3.43 -4.84
N ALA A 195 4.14 -2.93 -5.79
CA ALA A 195 3.60 -1.58 -5.75
C ALA A 195 2.67 -1.37 -4.53
N LEU A 196 1.74 -2.30 -4.30
CA LEU A 196 0.80 -2.21 -3.18
C LEU A 196 1.50 -2.37 -1.83
N THR A 197 2.41 -3.33 -1.71
CA THR A 197 3.18 -3.52 -0.47
C THR A 197 4.07 -2.31 -0.18
N SER A 198 4.72 -1.72 -1.18
CA SER A 198 5.53 -0.51 -1.02
C SER A 198 4.70 0.68 -0.53
N LEU A 199 3.52 0.91 -1.12
CA LEU A 199 2.63 1.98 -0.69
C LEU A 199 2.08 1.77 0.72
N LEU A 200 1.72 0.53 1.06
CA LEU A 200 1.29 0.18 2.41
C LEU A 200 2.43 0.41 3.41
N TYR A 201 3.64 -0.01 3.06
CA TYR A 201 4.82 0.18 3.90
C TYR A 201 5.09 1.66 4.17
N LEU A 202 5.08 2.51 3.13
CA LEU A 202 5.29 3.96 3.28
C LEU A 202 4.22 4.62 4.14
N ALA A 203 2.95 4.24 3.97
CA ALA A 203 1.87 4.77 4.79
C ALA A 203 2.03 4.41 6.28
N VAL A 204 2.51 3.20 6.57
CA VAL A 204 2.81 2.75 7.93
C VAL A 204 4.06 3.42 8.48
N GLU A 205 5.12 3.55 7.68
CA GLU A 205 6.35 4.26 8.03
C GLU A 205 6.06 5.70 8.46
N GLU A 206 5.34 6.47 7.64
CA GLU A 206 4.95 7.84 7.98
C GLU A 206 4.05 7.89 9.21
N SER A 207 3.14 6.93 9.35
CA SER A 207 2.30 6.82 10.54
C SER A 207 3.12 6.58 11.81
N LEU A 208 4.13 5.71 11.76
CA LEU A 208 5.06 5.46 12.85
C LEU A 208 5.87 6.70 13.20
N CYS A 209 6.32 7.46 12.20
CA CYS A 209 6.99 8.75 12.41
C CYS A 209 6.09 9.76 13.13
N HIS A 210 4.82 9.89 12.73
CA HIS A 210 3.86 10.77 13.41
C HIS A 210 3.65 10.47 14.90
N VAL A 211 3.86 9.21 15.32
CA VAL A 211 3.73 8.80 16.73
C VAL A 211 5.08 8.65 17.45
N ASN A 212 6.19 9.07 16.84
CA ASN A 212 7.57 8.95 17.34
C ASN A 212 7.98 7.49 17.64
N LEU A 213 7.63 6.56 16.75
CA LEU A 213 7.98 5.13 16.84
C LEU A 213 8.84 4.68 15.64
N SER A 214 9.82 5.49 15.25
CA SER A 214 10.64 5.23 14.07
C SER A 214 11.59 4.02 14.20
N GLY A 215 11.77 3.47 15.41
CA GLY A 215 12.57 2.26 15.65
C GLY A 215 12.01 0.97 15.00
N ASP A 216 10.79 1.02 14.47
CA ASP A 216 10.13 -0.10 13.79
C ASP A 216 10.25 -0.08 12.27
N VAL A 217 10.95 0.92 11.73
CA VAL A 217 11.21 1.05 10.31
C VAL A 217 12.24 0.00 9.88
N VAL A 218 11.85 -0.86 8.95
CA VAL A 218 12.70 -1.86 8.32
C VAL A 218 13.42 -1.22 7.14
N GLN A 219 14.72 -0.90 7.32
CA GLN A 219 15.49 -0.11 6.36
C GLN A 219 15.48 -0.67 4.92
N SER A 220 15.55 -1.99 4.74
CA SER A 220 15.52 -2.62 3.41
C SER A 220 14.19 -2.43 2.68
N LEU A 221 13.07 -2.54 3.39
CA LEU A 221 11.73 -2.31 2.84
C LEU A 221 11.50 -0.82 2.57
N SER A 222 12.01 0.05 3.46
CA SER A 222 12.02 1.50 3.26
C SER A 222 12.73 1.88 1.96
N GLN A 223 13.98 1.42 1.78
CA GLN A 223 14.75 1.68 0.56
C GLN A 223 14.04 1.17 -0.70
N GLN A 224 13.46 -0.04 -0.65
CA GLN A 224 12.70 -0.59 -1.78
C GLN A 224 11.47 0.26 -2.09
N ALA A 225 10.71 0.68 -1.08
CA ALA A 225 9.50 1.47 -1.30
C ALA A 225 9.82 2.87 -1.85
N HIS A 226 10.85 3.53 -1.29
CA HIS A 226 11.35 4.83 -1.76
C HIS A 226 12.00 4.77 -3.16
N THR A 227 12.38 3.59 -3.64
CA THR A 227 12.81 3.39 -5.03
C THR A 227 11.66 3.61 -6.02
N TYR A 228 10.42 3.29 -5.63
CA TYR A 228 9.25 3.34 -6.50
C TYR A 228 8.32 4.52 -6.24
N PHE A 229 8.33 5.06 -5.03
CA PHE A 229 7.43 6.13 -4.62
C PHE A 229 8.16 7.18 -3.79
N THR A 230 7.72 8.43 -3.88
CA THR A 230 8.19 9.53 -3.04
C THR A 230 7.03 10.13 -2.28
N SER A 231 7.26 10.46 -1.01
CA SER A 231 6.31 11.23 -0.21
C SER A 231 6.33 12.70 -0.58
N SER A 232 5.16 13.33 -0.61
CA SER A 232 5.04 14.79 -0.73
C SER A 232 5.44 15.52 0.55
N TYR A 233 5.37 14.85 1.71
CA TYR A 233 5.63 15.44 3.02
C TYR A 233 6.54 14.52 3.85
N PRO A 234 7.82 14.38 3.47
CA PRO A 234 8.74 13.53 4.22
C PRO A 234 8.91 14.07 5.63
N ILE A 235 8.32 13.38 6.61
CA ILE A 235 8.58 13.60 8.04
C ILE A 235 9.97 13.06 8.39
N VAL A 236 10.44 12.07 7.62
CA VAL A 236 11.81 11.60 7.64
C VAL A 236 12.71 12.64 6.98
N LYS A 237 13.06 13.68 7.73
CA LYS A 237 14.35 14.34 7.57
C LYS A 237 15.34 13.55 8.43
N ASP A 238 16.45 13.13 7.84
CA ASP A 238 17.64 12.62 8.53
C ASP A 238 17.58 11.17 9.05
N TYR A 239 17.38 10.20 8.16
CA TYR A 239 18.20 8.99 8.22
C TYR A 239 19.29 9.14 7.18
N GLU A 240 20.54 9.20 7.63
CA GLU A 240 21.75 9.34 6.83
C GLU A 240 21.76 8.38 5.63
N THR A 241 21.26 8.86 4.50
CA THR A 241 21.73 8.39 3.19
C THR A 241 23.08 9.05 2.99
N PRO A 242 24.18 8.30 2.79
CA PRO A 242 25.45 8.92 2.45
C PRO A 242 25.23 9.76 1.19
N GLU A 243 25.60 11.04 1.30
CA GLU A 243 25.49 12.05 0.28
C GLU A 243 25.96 11.52 -1.07
N ILE A 244 25.03 11.29 -2.00
CA ILE A 244 25.38 11.37 -3.41
C ILE A 244 25.33 12.85 -3.75
N VAL A 245 26.51 13.45 -3.68
CA VAL A 245 26.81 14.80 -4.11
C VAL A 245 26.15 15.09 -5.46
N GLY A 246 25.23 16.05 -5.47
CA GLY A 246 24.79 16.75 -6.67
C GLY A 246 23.29 16.77 -6.93
N ALA A 247 22.54 17.60 -6.21
CA ALA A 247 21.28 18.23 -6.70
C ALA A 247 20.59 19.19 -5.71
N GLN A 248 21.15 19.52 -4.54
CA GLN A 248 20.42 20.26 -3.49
C GLN A 248 20.31 21.80 -3.65
N LYS A 249 20.84 22.42 -4.72
CA LYS A 249 20.86 23.89 -4.82
C LYS A 249 19.52 24.56 -5.15
N SER A 250 18.66 23.94 -5.95
CA SER A 250 17.48 24.64 -6.49
C SER A 250 16.32 24.74 -5.49
N THR A 251 16.16 23.76 -4.61
CA THR A 251 15.05 23.75 -3.65
C THR A 251 15.25 24.77 -2.52
N GLU A 252 16.51 25.00 -2.12
CA GLU A 252 16.87 26.02 -1.11
C GLU A 252 16.71 27.45 -1.66
N GLU A 253 17.06 27.67 -2.92
CA GLU A 253 16.86 28.96 -3.61
C GLU A 253 15.37 29.33 -3.72
N ILE A 254 14.50 28.35 -4.04
CA ILE A 254 13.05 28.58 -4.12
C ILE A 254 12.46 28.85 -2.73
N LEU A 255 12.89 28.14 -1.69
CA LEU A 255 12.45 28.38 -0.31
C LEU A 255 12.91 29.75 0.21
N GLY A 256 14.11 30.19 -0.18
CA GLY A 256 14.62 31.53 0.08
C GLY A 256 13.77 32.61 -0.61
N PHE A 257 13.49 32.42 -1.90
CA PHE A 257 12.65 33.34 -2.67
C PHE A 257 11.23 33.46 -2.12
N VAL A 258 10.59 32.35 -1.76
CA VAL A 258 9.25 32.36 -1.16
C VAL A 258 9.25 33.08 0.19
N ARG A 259 10.30 32.92 1.00
CA ARG A 259 10.42 33.65 2.28
C ARG A 259 10.58 35.16 2.05
N GLU A 260 11.39 35.58 1.09
CA GLU A 260 11.54 37.02 0.78
C GLU A 260 10.25 37.65 0.24
N LEU A 261 9.41 36.88 -0.47
CA LEU A 261 8.17 37.39 -1.09
C LEU A 261 7.03 37.60 -0.10
N PHE A 262 7.00 36.85 1.02
CA PHE A 262 5.91 36.90 2.00
C PHE A 262 6.27 37.64 3.30
N PHE A 263 7.55 37.98 3.51
CA PHE A 263 8.03 38.63 4.72
C PHE A 263 8.75 39.98 4.47
N HIS A 264 8.46 40.63 3.33
CA HIS A 264 8.77 42.03 3.07
C HIS A 264 7.51 42.91 3.13
#